data_AF-A0A3P7TGX8-F1
#
_entry.id   AF-A0A3P7TGX8-F1
#
_cell.length_a   1.000
_cell.length_b   1.000
_cell.length_c   1.000
_cell.angle_alpha   90.00
_cell.angle_beta   90.00
_cell.angle_gamma   90.00
#
_symmetry.space_group_name_H-M   'P 1'
#
loop_
_entity.id
_entity.type
_entity.pdbx_description
1 polymer ?
#
loop_
_entity_poly.entity_id
_entity_poly.type
_entity_poly.pdbx_seq_one_letter_code
_entity_poly.pdbx_strand_id
1 'polypeptide(L)'
;MITKEKSANGIGQLINGIYYSNLLLHLLISVNRFYSVALPLKYGTIFDRKKTKIMVFFIITTAVGFFMGSQFYPGCSYVFDITFYTWSYGESECGQFFAGFEFYFHITLLIIVVAIDIITFRKLLAKKVRFFFTIFNFQESFA
;
A
#
# COMPACT_ATOMS: atom_id res chain seq x y z
N MET A 1 -6.31 -36.19 2.13
CA MET A 1 -7.02 -35.15 1.33
C MET A 1 -7.12 -33.85 2.13
N ILE A 2 -7.67 -33.89 3.35
CA ILE A 2 -7.84 -32.75 4.28
C ILE A 2 -6.54 -31.95 4.52
N THR A 3 -5.38 -32.60 4.68
CA THR A 3 -4.10 -31.89 4.87
C THR A 3 -3.63 -31.12 3.64
N LYS A 4 -3.89 -31.63 2.43
CA LYS A 4 -3.57 -30.90 1.19
C LYS A 4 -4.49 -29.70 1.01
N GLU A 5 -5.78 -29.86 1.31
CA GLU A 5 -6.76 -28.78 1.26
C GLU A 5 -6.45 -27.66 2.26
N LYS A 6 -6.18 -28.01 3.52
CA LYS A 6 -5.71 -27.04 4.54
C LYS A 6 -4.43 -26.33 4.11
N SER A 7 -3.48 -27.04 3.50
CA SER A 7 -2.22 -26.46 3.01
C SER A 7 -2.46 -25.49 1.84
N ALA A 8 -3.31 -25.84 0.87
CA ALA A 8 -3.69 -24.96 -0.23
C ALA A 8 -4.34 -23.66 0.28
N ASN A 9 -5.23 -23.79 1.28
CA ASN A 9 -5.84 -22.67 2.01
C ASN A 9 -4.82 -21.93 2.90
N GLY A 10 -3.64 -22.47 3.20
CA GLY A 10 -2.60 -21.70 3.88
C GLY A 10 -1.86 -20.78 2.91
N ILE A 11 -1.59 -21.30 1.71
CA ILE A 11 -0.84 -20.60 0.66
C ILE A 11 -1.65 -19.42 0.12
N GLY A 12 -2.94 -19.61 -0.17
CA GLY A 12 -3.81 -18.54 -0.64
C GLY A 12 -3.85 -17.36 0.33
N GLN A 13 -4.07 -17.63 1.61
CA GLN A 13 -4.16 -16.61 2.66
C GLN A 13 -2.84 -15.89 2.89
N LEU A 14 -1.72 -16.59 2.78
CA LEU A 14 -0.39 -15.98 2.84
C LEU A 14 -0.17 -15.03 1.66
N ILE A 15 -0.47 -15.47 0.43
CA ILE A 15 -0.36 -14.64 -0.78
C ILE A 15 -1.25 -13.40 -0.63
N ASN A 16 -2.47 -13.57 -0.13
CA ASN A 16 -3.39 -12.49 0.11
C ASN A 16 -2.85 -11.49 1.15
N GLY A 17 -2.35 -11.97 2.29
CA GLY A 17 -1.72 -11.12 3.29
C GLY A 17 -0.53 -10.32 2.76
N ILE A 18 0.30 -10.92 1.90
CA ILE A 18 1.42 -10.24 1.22
C ILE A 18 0.89 -9.18 0.25
N TYR A 19 -0.16 -9.49 -0.50
CA TYR A 19 -0.80 -8.56 -1.42
C TYR A 19 -1.30 -7.30 -0.71
N TYR A 20 -2.02 -7.44 0.40
CA TYR A 20 -2.48 -6.30 1.19
C TYR A 20 -1.34 -5.53 1.86
N SER A 21 -0.30 -6.23 2.30
CA SER A 21 0.91 -5.60 2.80
C SER A 21 1.52 -4.69 1.73
N ASN A 22 1.57 -5.15 0.48
CA ASN A 22 2.09 -4.38 -0.65
C ASN A 22 1.26 -3.10 -0.88
N LEU A 23 -0.07 -3.20 -0.89
CA LEU A 23 -0.95 -2.03 -1.06
C LEU A 23 -0.70 -0.95 0.01
N LEU A 24 -0.59 -1.36 1.28
CA LEU A 24 -0.30 -0.45 2.39
C LEU A 24 1.13 0.10 2.33
N LEU A 25 2.10 -0.68 1.89
CA LEU A 25 3.48 -0.21 1.68
C LEU A 25 3.54 0.81 0.54
N HIS A 26 2.76 0.62 -0.53
CA HIS A 26 2.68 1.58 -1.62
C HIS A 26 2.12 2.92 -1.12
N LEU A 27 1.07 2.90 -0.29
CA LEU A 27 0.58 4.09 0.40
C LEU A 27 1.68 4.74 1.26
N LEU A 28 2.40 3.95 2.05
CA LEU A 28 3.50 4.45 2.89
C LEU A 28 4.58 5.15 2.05
N ILE A 29 4.94 4.60 0.89
CA ILE A 29 5.92 5.18 -0.04
C ILE A 29 5.42 6.51 -0.62
N SER A 30 4.17 6.56 -1.09
CA SER A 30 3.57 7.81 -1.61
C SER A 30 3.51 8.89 -0.54
N VAL A 31 3.12 8.55 0.68
CA VAL A 31 3.11 9.49 1.83
C VAL A 31 4.54 9.94 2.16
N ASN A 32 5.50 9.01 2.22
CA ASN A 32 6.91 9.33 2.47
C ASN A 32 7.44 10.35 1.45
N ARG A 33 7.16 10.13 0.15
CA ARG A 33 7.54 11.04 -0.94
C ARG A 33 6.84 12.40 -0.82
N PHE A 34 5.57 12.42 -0.45
CA PHE A 34 4.87 13.68 -0.21
C PHE A 34 5.55 14.48 0.90
N TYR A 35 5.87 13.87 2.04
CA TYR A 35 6.51 14.57 3.15
C TYR A 35 7.93 15.04 2.84
N SER A 36 8.72 14.25 2.10
CA SER A 36 10.07 14.66 1.71
C SER A 36 10.04 15.90 0.81
N VAL A 37 9.04 15.99 -0.07
CA VAL A 37 8.86 17.14 -0.95
C VAL A 37 8.20 18.30 -0.23
N ALA A 38 7.12 18.08 0.52
CA ALA A 38 6.34 19.16 1.11
C ALA A 38 7.05 19.81 2.31
N LEU A 39 7.71 19.01 3.16
CA LEU A 39 8.23 19.42 4.47
C LEU A 39 9.64 18.86 4.72
N PRO A 40 10.65 19.26 3.92
CA PRO A 40 12.01 18.71 4.03
C PRO A 40 12.64 18.89 5.42
N LEU A 41 12.33 20.00 6.11
CA LEU A 41 12.87 20.29 7.45
C LEU A 41 12.28 19.40 8.54
N LYS A 42 11.01 18.99 8.40
CA LYS A 42 10.34 18.10 9.38
C LYS A 42 10.44 16.62 9.00
N TYR A 43 10.74 16.31 7.74
CA TYR A 43 10.82 14.95 7.22
C TYR A 43 11.65 14.01 8.10
N GLY A 44 12.85 14.43 8.51
CA GLY A 44 13.74 13.60 9.34
C GLY A 44 13.18 13.25 10.72
N THR A 45 12.22 14.04 11.25
CA THR A 45 11.58 13.74 12.53
C THR A 45 10.42 12.73 12.39
N ILE A 46 9.76 12.72 11.24
CA ILE A 46 8.61 11.85 10.95
C ILE A 46 9.12 10.50 10.42
N PHE A 47 9.94 10.52 9.37
CA PHE A 47 10.47 9.35 8.68
C PHE A 47 11.95 9.14 8.98
N ASP A 48 12.25 8.76 10.22
CA ASP A 48 13.57 8.23 10.58
C ASP A 48 13.68 6.73 10.23
N ARG A 49 14.90 6.24 9.95
CA ARG A 49 15.16 4.83 9.60
C ARG A 49 14.57 3.85 10.61
N LYS A 50 14.66 4.14 11.92
CA LYS A 50 14.10 3.27 12.97
C LYS A 50 12.58 3.23 12.89
N LYS A 51 11.93 4.41 12.81
CA LYS A 51 10.47 4.53 12.70
C LYS A 51 9.94 3.88 11.43
N THR A 52 10.61 4.07 10.30
CA THR A 52 10.23 3.45 9.03
C THR A 52 10.28 1.94 9.09
N LYS A 53 11.34 1.35 9.67
CA LYS A 53 11.41 -0.11 9.88
C LYS A 53 10.27 -0.62 10.75
N ILE A 54 9.95 0.10 11.83
CA ILE A 54 8.84 -0.23 12.72
C ILE A 54 7.51 -0.17 11.96
N MET A 55 7.25 0.90 11.20
CA MET A 55 6.03 1.03 10.39
C MET A 55 5.89 -0.09 9.36
N VAL A 56 6.96 -0.41 8.63
CA VAL A 56 6.96 -1.50 7.63
C VAL A 56 6.68 -2.85 8.30
N PHE A 57 7.34 -3.13 9.43
CA PHE A 57 7.11 -4.36 10.18
C PHE A 57 5.66 -4.46 10.67
N PHE A 58 5.11 -3.37 11.22
CA PHE A 58 3.70 -3.33 11.64
C PHE A 58 2.77 -3.58 10.47
N ILE A 59 2.94 -2.91 9.33
CA ILE A 59 2.10 -3.11 8.14
C ILE A 59 2.10 -4.57 7.70
N ILE A 60 3.27 -5.18 7.56
CA ILE A 60 3.39 -6.56 7.09
C ILE A 60 2.77 -7.52 8.10
N THR A 61 3.07 -7.35 9.39
CA THR A 61 2.57 -8.27 10.42
C THR A 61 1.07 -8.13 10.66
N THR A 62 0.49 -6.93 10.59
CA THR A 62 -0.95 -6.74 10.73
C THR A 62 -1.71 -7.25 9.52
N ALA A 63 -1.25 -6.97 8.30
CA ALA A 63 -1.91 -7.46 7.09
C ALA A 63 -1.80 -8.98 6.97
N VAL A 64 -0.60 -9.54 7.07
CA VAL A 64 -0.42 -11.01 7.04
C VAL A 64 -1.15 -11.66 8.20
N GLY A 65 -1.06 -11.12 9.42
CA GLY A 65 -1.74 -11.67 10.59
C GLY A 65 -3.27 -11.68 10.44
N PHE A 66 -3.86 -10.61 9.90
CA PHE A 66 -5.30 -10.50 9.69
C PHE A 66 -5.82 -11.54 8.67
N PHE A 67 -5.18 -11.64 7.51
CA PHE A 67 -5.60 -12.58 6.46
C PHE A 67 -5.20 -14.02 6.75
N MET A 68 -4.11 -14.25 7.48
CA MET A 68 -3.84 -15.59 8.00
C MET A 68 -4.88 -15.96 9.06
N GLY A 69 -5.32 -15.03 9.92
CA GLY A 69 -6.35 -15.28 10.92
C GLY A 69 -7.71 -15.68 10.34
N SER A 70 -8.09 -15.18 9.16
CA SER A 70 -9.36 -15.54 8.51
C SER A 70 -9.43 -17.02 8.11
N GLN A 71 -8.30 -17.72 7.99
CA GLN A 71 -8.26 -19.16 7.68
C GLN A 71 -8.96 -20.03 8.75
N PHE A 72 -9.07 -19.54 9.98
CA PHE A 72 -9.70 -20.28 11.07
C PHE A 72 -11.23 -20.27 10.99
N TYR A 73 -11.81 -19.39 10.16
CA TYR A 73 -13.26 -19.31 9.97
C TYR A 73 -13.69 -20.14 8.75
N PRO A 74 -14.67 -21.06 8.92
CA PRO A 74 -15.16 -21.89 7.82
C PRO A 74 -15.81 -21.01 6.75
N GLY A 75 -15.48 -21.26 5.48
CA GLY A 75 -16.01 -20.52 4.34
C GLY A 75 -15.19 -19.30 3.92
N CYS A 76 -14.25 -18.81 4.75
CA CYS A 76 -13.40 -17.65 4.44
C CYS A 76 -12.12 -18.02 3.67
N SER A 77 -12.07 -19.20 3.05
CA SER A 77 -10.88 -19.68 2.35
C SER A 77 -10.62 -18.90 1.07
N TYR A 78 -9.37 -18.49 0.85
CA TYR A 78 -8.93 -17.88 -0.39
C TYR A 78 -8.32 -18.95 -1.28
N VAL A 79 -9.09 -19.41 -2.26
CA VAL A 79 -8.76 -20.58 -3.09
C VAL A 79 -8.41 -20.16 -4.50
N PHE A 80 -7.61 -20.99 -5.18
CA PHE A 80 -7.25 -20.76 -6.56
C PHE A 80 -8.32 -21.34 -7.48
N ASP A 81 -8.98 -20.47 -8.24
CA ASP A 81 -9.94 -20.83 -9.28
C ASP A 81 -9.19 -21.17 -10.58
N ILE A 82 -9.26 -22.43 -10.99
CA ILE A 82 -8.62 -22.94 -12.20
C ILE A 82 -9.31 -22.51 -13.49
N THR A 83 -10.59 -22.10 -13.43
CA THR A 83 -11.37 -21.68 -14.60
C THR A 83 -10.98 -20.27 -15.01
N PHE A 84 -10.76 -19.38 -14.03
CA PHE A 84 -10.34 -18.00 -14.27
C PHE A 84 -8.85 -17.75 -14.04
N TYR A 85 -8.09 -18.77 -13.62
CA TYR A 85 -6.67 -18.65 -13.24
C TYR A 85 -6.41 -17.51 -12.24
N THR A 86 -7.34 -17.32 -11.30
CA THR A 86 -7.28 -16.26 -10.29
C THR A 86 -7.51 -16.83 -8.92
N TRP A 87 -7.01 -16.14 -7.90
CA TRP A 87 -7.44 -16.42 -6.54
C TRP A 87 -8.77 -15.71 -6.28
N SER A 88 -9.68 -16.37 -5.58
CA SER A 88 -10.99 -15.83 -5.24
C SER A 88 -11.46 -16.38 -3.89
N TYR A 89 -12.36 -15.63 -3.26
CA TYR A 89 -13.08 -16.13 -2.10
C TYR A 89 -14.22 -17.05 -2.56
N GLY A 90 -14.51 -18.08 -1.76
CA GLY A 90 -15.68 -18.93 -2.00
C GLY A 90 -17.01 -18.17 -1.84
N GLU A 91 -18.10 -18.74 -2.34
CA GLU A 91 -19.44 -18.12 -2.35
C GLU A 91 -20.12 -18.02 -0.97
N SER A 92 -19.42 -18.36 0.11
CA SER A 92 -19.95 -18.25 1.47
C SER A 92 -20.20 -16.79 1.85
N GLU A 93 -21.07 -16.54 2.84
CA GLU A 93 -21.30 -15.18 3.37
C GLU A 93 -20.00 -14.49 3.79
N CYS A 94 -19.07 -15.25 4.38
CA CYS A 94 -17.77 -14.73 4.76
C CYS A 94 -16.92 -14.36 3.52
N GLY A 95 -16.90 -15.25 2.52
CA GLY A 95 -16.13 -15.02 1.30
C GLY A 95 -16.64 -13.80 0.53
N GLN A 96 -17.97 -13.62 0.45
CA GLN A 96 -18.57 -12.44 -0.16
C GLN A 96 -18.25 -11.15 0.60
N PHE A 97 -18.26 -11.19 1.94
CA PHE A 97 -17.86 -10.05 2.77
C PHE A 97 -16.40 -9.64 2.49
N PHE A 98 -15.47 -10.60 2.47
CA PHE A 98 -14.06 -10.32 2.18
C PHE A 98 -13.83 -9.88 0.73
N ALA A 99 -14.53 -10.45 -0.24
CA ALA A 99 -14.47 -10.01 -1.64
C ALA A 99 -14.95 -8.56 -1.80
N GLY A 100 -16.05 -8.19 -1.14
CA GLY A 100 -16.53 -6.82 -1.11
C GLY A 100 -15.53 -5.87 -0.43
N PHE A 101 -15.03 -6.26 0.75
CA PHE A 101 -14.01 -5.50 1.46
C PHE A 101 -12.77 -5.27 0.59
N GLU A 102 -12.27 -6.31 -0.09
CA GLU A 102 -11.12 -6.24 -0.98
C GLU A 102 -11.30 -5.23 -2.10
N PHE A 103 -12.43 -5.31 -2.80
CA PHE A 103 -12.74 -4.43 -3.90
C PHE A 103 -12.78 -2.96 -3.47
N TYR A 104 -13.55 -2.65 -2.41
CA TYR A 104 -13.70 -1.28 -1.93
C TYR A 104 -12.40 -0.74 -1.32
N PHE A 105 -11.68 -1.56 -0.55
CA PHE A 105 -10.43 -1.18 0.07
C PHE A 105 -9.36 -0.88 -0.99
N HIS A 106 -9.22 -1.74 -1.99
CA HIS A 106 -8.26 -1.56 -3.06
C HIS A 106 -8.54 -0.30 -3.88
N ILE A 107 -9.78 -0.09 -4.34
CA ILE A 107 -10.13 1.11 -5.11
C ILE A 107 -9.91 2.38 -4.28
N THR A 108 -10.31 2.38 -3.01
CA THR A 108 -10.11 3.53 -2.12
C THR A 108 -8.63 3.84 -1.93
N LEU A 109 -7.80 2.83 -1.66
CA LEU A 109 -6.35 3.00 -1.54
C LEU A 109 -5.72 3.51 -2.83
N LEU A 110 -6.13 2.98 -3.99
CA LEU A 110 -5.64 3.41 -5.29
C LEU A 110 -5.93 4.90 -5.52
N ILE A 111 -7.15 5.35 -5.25
CA ILE A 111 -7.54 6.76 -5.38
C ILE A 111 -6.67 7.65 -4.47
N ILE A 112 -6.46 7.24 -3.21
CA ILE A 112 -5.65 7.99 -2.25
C ILE A 112 -4.19 8.09 -2.72
N VAL A 113 -3.60 6.96 -3.12
CA VAL A 113 -2.22 6.90 -3.63
C VAL A 113 -2.04 7.81 -4.84
N VAL A 114 -2.92 7.70 -5.84
CA VAL A 114 -2.87 8.51 -7.05
C VAL A 114 -3.03 9.99 -6.72
N ALA A 115 -3.95 10.34 -5.82
CA ALA A 115 -4.14 11.72 -5.39
C ALA A 115 -2.86 12.28 -4.72
N ILE A 116 -2.24 11.53 -3.81
CA ILE A 116 -1.00 11.92 -3.14
C ILE A 116 0.14 12.09 -4.16
N ASP A 117 0.26 11.18 -5.13
CA ASP A 117 1.30 11.23 -6.14
C ASP A 117 1.13 12.43 -7.07
N ILE A 118 -0.10 12.74 -7.50
CA ILE A 118 -0.40 13.95 -8.28
C ILE A 118 -0.05 15.21 -7.50
N ILE A 119 -0.45 15.30 -6.22
CA ILE A 119 -0.13 16.46 -5.37
C ILE A 119 1.40 16.60 -5.21
N THR A 120 2.09 15.49 -5.00
CA THR A 120 3.55 15.44 -4.86
C THR A 120 4.23 15.91 -6.14
N PHE A 121 3.78 15.42 -7.29
CA PHE A 121 4.28 15.83 -8.61
C PHE A 121 4.09 17.34 -8.86
N ARG A 122 2.91 17.88 -8.54
CA ARG A 122 2.64 19.32 -8.66
C ARG A 122 3.55 20.15 -7.75
N LYS A 123 3.79 19.71 -6.51
CA LYS A 123 4.72 20.39 -5.58
C LYS A 123 6.16 20.33 -6.07
N LEU A 124 6.59 19.21 -6.64
CA LEU A 124 7.92 19.06 -7.25
C LEU A 124 8.12 20.06 -8.40
N LEU A 125 7.16 20.14 -9.32
CA LEU A 125 7.21 21.09 -10.43
C LEU A 125 7.25 22.54 -9.95
N ALA A 126 6.39 22.91 -8.98
CA ALA A 126 6.37 24.25 -8.43
C ALA A 126 7.72 24.65 -7.78
N LYS A 127 8.38 23.71 -7.10
CA LYS A 127 9.73 23.93 -6.55
C LYS A 127 10.79 24.08 -7.63
N LYS A 128 10.75 23.26 -8.67
CA LYS A 128 11.67 23.35 -9.82
C LYS A 128 11.57 24.71 -10.51
N VAL A 129 10.34 25.17 -10.76
CA VAL A 129 10.08 26.49 -11.36
C VAL A 129 10.58 27.61 -10.45
N ARG A 130 10.27 27.58 -9.14
CA ARG A 130 10.78 28.57 -8.18
C ARG A 130 12.31 28.63 -8.15
N PHE A 131 12.96 27.48 -8.14
CA PHE A 131 14.43 27.39 -8.13
C PHE A 131 15.02 28.01 -9.40
N PHE A 132 14.46 27.71 -10.57
CA PHE A 132 14.88 28.30 -11.85
C PHE A 132 14.73 29.83 -11.85
N PHE A 133 13.59 30.37 -11.39
CA PHE A 133 13.42 31.82 -11.25
C PHE A 133 14.39 32.45 -10.25
N THR A 134 14.72 31.75 -9.16
CA THR A 134 15.68 32.25 -8.17
C THR A 134 17.08 32.35 -8.78
N ILE A 135 17.50 31.37 -9.59
CA ILE A 135 18.78 31.42 -10.33
C ILE A 135 18.77 32.55 -11.34
N PHE A 136 17.70 32.69 -12.11
CA PHE A 136 17.61 33.74 -13.13
C PHE A 136 17.72 35.14 -12.52
N ASN A 137 16.93 35.42 -11.47
CA ASN A 137 17.01 36.70 -10.75
C ASN A 137 18.37 36.93 -10.08
N PHE A 138 19.04 35.86 -9.63
CA PHE A 138 20.39 35.95 -9.11
C PHE A 138 21.37 36.38 -10.21
N GLN A 139 21.29 35.81 -11.42
CA GLN A 139 22.14 36.20 -12.54
C GLN A 139 21.94 37.66 -12.96
N GLU A 140 20.70 38.15 -13.00
CA GLU A 140 20.41 39.57 -13.30
C GLU A 140 20.99 40.53 -12.24
N SER A 141 21.13 40.11 -10.97
CA SER A 141 21.72 40.96 -9.93
C SER A 141 23.24 41.16 -10.05
N PHE A 142 23.93 40.36 -10.88
CA PHE A 142 25.37 40.51 -11.15
C PHE A 142 25.68 41.03 -12.57
N ALA A 143 24.67 41.18 -13.42
CA ALA A 143 24.81 41.76 -14.75
C ALA A 143 24.65 43.29 -14.66
#